data_AF-A0A844FXU7-F1
#
_entry.id   AF-A0A844FXU7-F1
#
_cell.length_a   1.000
_cell.length_b   1.000
_cell.length_c   1.000
_cell.angle_alpha   90.00
_cell.angle_beta   90.00
_cell.angle_gamma   90.00
#
_symmetry.space_group_name_H-M   'P 1'
#
loop_
_entity.id
_entity.type
_entity.pdbx_description
1 polymer ?
#
loop_
_entity_poly.entity_id
_entity_poly.type
_entity_poly.pdbx_seq_one_letter_code
_entity_poly.pdbx_strand_id
1 'polypeptide(L)'
;MKNTRIYREHPEYFLASSETGENLLLNLGRPEAWQWCFDTLSELIEENALDWLRIDFNISPLGPWRENDAPDRRGANEIRYVAGLRRLWRSLRKKFPQLVIDNCASGGRRLEFEALRYSIPLWASDMQCADGFDPEWQLTHVAGLSHYLPAFSFGVQNQAGGDTYNFRASMGPGLVVHYFMYACRPPDPAWPHAWLKERLAEYLRAKECFSGDYYCLDAFHAGIGAWTLMQFDRPDLGRGILEAFRGERSFYRSADVRLRGLEPAAEYCVEDADGGFEPFTAAGKQLMEDGITLSLPEKRSSRLVFYRRKDADRR
;
A
#
# COMPACT_ATOMS: atom_id res chain seq x y z
N MET A 1 0.96 -27.76 9.26
CA MET A 1 2.10 -27.45 10.18
C MET A 1 2.51 -28.64 11.05
N LYS A 2 1.58 -29.49 11.50
CA LYS A 2 1.90 -30.62 12.41
C LYS A 2 2.92 -31.64 11.89
N ASN A 3 3.10 -31.75 10.57
CA ASN A 3 4.10 -32.65 9.96
C ASN A 3 5.50 -32.04 9.81
N THR A 4 5.70 -30.79 10.21
CA THR A 4 7.00 -30.12 10.13
C THR A 4 7.98 -30.69 11.15
N ARG A 5 9.28 -30.53 10.89
CA ARG A 5 10.34 -30.96 11.83
C ARG A 5 10.21 -30.22 13.16
N ILE A 6 10.07 -28.89 13.12
CA ILE A 6 9.97 -28.05 14.32
C ILE A 6 8.80 -28.45 15.22
N TYR A 7 7.64 -28.79 14.67
CA TYR A 7 6.52 -29.22 15.51
C TYR A 7 6.74 -30.59 16.16
N ARG A 8 7.44 -31.50 15.48
CA ARG A 8 7.76 -32.83 16.02
C ARG A 8 8.82 -32.76 17.12
N GLU A 9 9.79 -31.87 17.00
CA GLU A 9 10.86 -31.67 17.98
C GLU A 9 10.42 -30.78 19.15
N HIS A 10 9.61 -29.75 18.87
CA HIS A 10 9.19 -28.72 19.82
C HIS A 10 7.68 -28.40 19.70
N PRO A 11 6.77 -29.37 19.97
CA PRO A 11 5.33 -29.11 19.92
C PRO A 11 4.89 -28.03 20.90
N GLU A 12 5.59 -27.86 22.02
CA GLU A 12 5.33 -26.86 23.07
C GLU A 12 5.59 -25.42 22.63
N TYR A 13 6.20 -25.20 21.47
CA TYR A 13 6.39 -23.85 20.91
C TYR A 13 5.10 -23.28 20.33
N PHE A 14 4.06 -24.10 20.14
CA PHE A 14 2.85 -23.71 19.44
C PHE A 14 1.63 -23.69 20.36
N LEU A 15 0.73 -22.75 20.11
CA LEU A 15 -0.61 -22.72 20.71
C LEU A 15 -1.53 -23.56 19.83
N ALA A 16 -2.04 -24.66 20.39
CA ALA A 16 -2.97 -25.55 19.70
C ALA A 16 -4.40 -25.02 19.85
N SER A 17 -5.21 -25.16 18.80
CA SER A 17 -6.66 -24.94 18.89
C SER A 17 -7.37 -25.86 17.92
N SER A 18 -8.57 -26.27 18.32
CA SER A 18 -9.46 -27.04 17.45
C SER A 18 -9.92 -26.22 16.23
N GLU A 19 -9.93 -24.88 16.33
CA GLU A 19 -10.41 -23.96 15.28
C GLU A 19 -9.43 -23.81 14.12
N THR A 20 -8.12 -24.07 14.32
CA THR A 20 -7.09 -23.82 13.31
C THR A 20 -6.67 -25.08 12.53
N GLY A 21 -7.27 -26.23 12.83
CA GLY A 21 -7.05 -27.50 12.15
C GLY A 21 -5.58 -27.93 12.16
N GLU A 22 -4.96 -27.96 10.98
CA GLU A 22 -3.55 -28.36 10.79
C GLU A 22 -2.56 -27.18 10.84
N ASN A 23 -3.06 -25.94 10.91
CA ASN A 23 -2.27 -24.74 11.11
C ASN A 23 -2.11 -24.48 12.61
N LEU A 24 -0.93 -23.97 12.98
CA LEU A 24 -0.54 -23.78 14.37
C LEU A 24 0.04 -22.39 14.56
N LEU A 25 -0.31 -21.76 15.68
CA LEU A 25 0.19 -20.44 16.03
C LEU A 25 1.46 -20.57 16.87
N LEU A 26 2.59 -20.05 16.39
CA LEU A 26 3.81 -20.00 17.20
C LEU A 26 3.60 -19.10 18.42
N ASN A 27 3.92 -19.59 19.61
CA ASN A 27 3.80 -18.85 20.87
C ASN A 27 4.97 -17.88 21.05
N LEU A 28 4.90 -16.71 20.40
CA LEU A 28 5.90 -15.65 20.56
C LEU A 28 6.01 -15.08 21.99
N GLY A 29 5.07 -15.43 22.86
CA GLY A 29 5.12 -15.15 24.29
C GLY A 29 6.04 -16.07 25.08
N ARG A 30 6.36 -17.26 24.54
CA ARG A 30 7.28 -18.23 25.15
C ARG A 30 8.73 -17.87 24.78
N PRO A 31 9.64 -17.70 25.76
CA PRO A 31 11.02 -17.28 25.48
C PRO A 31 11.76 -18.17 24.48
N GLU A 32 11.64 -19.49 24.61
CA GLU A 32 12.35 -20.47 23.79
C GLU A 32 11.82 -20.48 22.35
N ALA A 33 10.50 -20.41 22.18
CA ALA A 33 9.87 -20.33 20.86
C ALA A 33 10.20 -19.01 20.14
N TRP A 34 10.26 -17.91 20.89
CA TRP A 34 10.68 -16.62 20.36
C TRP A 34 12.15 -16.64 19.94
N GLN A 35 13.05 -17.20 20.78
CA GLN A 35 14.47 -17.27 20.49
C GLN A 35 14.73 -18.09 19.23
N TRP A 36 14.09 -19.26 19.12
CA TRP A 36 14.15 -20.08 17.91
C TRP A 36 13.70 -19.32 16.66
N CYS A 37 12.58 -18.59 16.73
CA CYS A 37 12.09 -17.79 15.61
C CYS A 37 13.08 -16.69 15.21
N PHE A 38 13.64 -15.99 16.19
CA PHE A 38 14.63 -14.95 15.96
C PHE A 38 15.91 -15.49 15.32
N ASP A 39 16.43 -16.61 15.83
CA ASP A 39 17.65 -17.23 15.32
C ASP A 39 17.43 -17.75 13.90
N THR A 40 16.34 -18.49 13.66
CA THR A 40 15.99 -19.02 12.33
C THR A 40 15.87 -17.89 11.29
N LEU A 41 15.15 -16.81 11.62
CA LEU A 41 15.03 -15.67 10.71
C LEU A 41 16.37 -14.97 10.50
N SER A 42 17.17 -14.83 11.56
CA SER A 42 18.47 -14.18 11.48
C SER A 42 19.46 -14.96 10.63
N GLU A 43 19.52 -16.28 10.78
CA GLU A 43 20.34 -17.18 9.96
C GLU A 43 19.95 -17.06 8.49
N LEU A 44 18.66 -17.15 8.17
CA LEU A 44 18.17 -17.00 6.79
C LEU A 44 18.53 -15.65 6.18
N ILE A 45 18.42 -14.56 6.96
CA ILE A 45 18.78 -13.21 6.51
C ILE A 45 20.28 -13.12 6.23
N GLU A 46 21.12 -13.64 7.13
CA GLU A 46 22.58 -13.61 7.00
C GLU A 46 23.08 -14.46 5.83
N GLU A 47 22.64 -15.71 5.77
CA GLU A 47 23.08 -16.68 4.76
C GLU A 47 22.72 -16.24 3.34
N ASN A 48 21.59 -15.55 3.17
CA ASN A 48 21.09 -15.14 1.86
C ASN A 48 21.26 -13.64 1.59
N ALA A 49 21.88 -12.89 2.51
CA ALA A 49 22.03 -11.43 2.45
C ALA A 49 20.69 -10.71 2.12
N LEU A 50 19.63 -11.05 2.85
CA LEU A 50 18.30 -10.52 2.58
C LEU A 50 18.14 -9.09 3.10
N ASP A 51 17.81 -8.18 2.18
CA ASP A 51 17.46 -6.79 2.53
C ASP A 51 15.97 -6.62 2.90
N TRP A 52 15.11 -7.59 2.51
CA TRP A 52 13.66 -7.51 2.68
C TRP A 52 13.10 -8.80 3.28
N LEU A 53 12.27 -8.66 4.31
CA LEU A 53 11.56 -9.77 4.96
C LEU A 53 10.07 -9.46 5.05
N ARG A 54 9.23 -10.23 4.37
CA ARG A 54 7.78 -10.19 4.55
C ARG A 54 7.35 -11.16 5.65
N ILE A 55 6.64 -10.65 6.64
CA ILE A 55 6.05 -11.46 7.73
C ILE A 55 4.55 -11.45 7.55
N ASP A 56 4.03 -12.53 6.96
CA ASP A 56 2.60 -12.75 6.78
C ASP A 56 1.96 -13.45 8.00
N PHE A 57 0.65 -13.28 8.16
CA PHE A 57 -0.12 -13.82 9.27
C PHE A 57 -1.52 -14.27 8.81
N ASN A 58 -1.62 -15.55 8.40
CA ASN A 58 -2.81 -16.14 7.79
C ASN A 58 -3.49 -17.17 8.71
N ILE A 59 -3.74 -16.80 9.96
CA ILE A 59 -4.39 -17.67 10.95
C ILE A 59 -5.40 -16.86 11.78
N SER A 60 -6.53 -17.48 12.14
CA SER A 60 -7.45 -16.91 13.14
C SER A 60 -6.84 -17.13 14.52
N PRO A 61 -6.38 -16.08 15.23
CA PRO A 61 -5.57 -16.28 16.43
C PRO A 61 -6.39 -16.43 17.71
N LEU A 62 -7.67 -16.08 17.66
CA LEU A 62 -8.50 -15.92 18.85
C LEU A 62 -8.73 -17.25 19.59
N GLY A 63 -9.04 -18.33 18.86
CA GLY A 63 -9.11 -19.69 19.39
C GLY A 63 -7.80 -20.13 20.06
N PRO A 64 -6.66 -20.16 19.33
CA PRO A 64 -5.36 -20.47 19.92
C PRO A 64 -5.01 -19.68 21.18
N TRP A 65 -5.28 -18.37 21.22
CA TRP A 65 -5.02 -17.59 22.43
C TRP A 65 -5.92 -18.00 23.60
N ARG A 66 -7.23 -18.04 23.36
CA ARG A 66 -8.25 -18.28 24.39
C ARG A 66 -8.24 -19.71 24.92
N GLU A 67 -8.00 -20.71 24.10
CA GLU A 67 -7.97 -22.12 24.54
C GLU A 67 -6.74 -22.43 25.40
N ASN A 68 -5.66 -21.64 25.26
CA ASN A 68 -4.41 -21.84 26.00
C ASN A 68 -4.19 -20.83 27.12
N ASP A 69 -5.14 -19.92 27.38
CA ASP A 69 -5.07 -19.01 28.53
C ASP A 69 -5.37 -19.76 29.83
N ALA A 70 -4.64 -19.43 30.90
CA ALA A 70 -5.01 -19.90 32.22
C ALA A 70 -6.40 -19.32 32.62
N PRO A 71 -7.23 -20.07 33.39
CA PRO A 71 -8.58 -19.62 33.76
C PRO A 71 -8.63 -18.23 34.42
N ASP A 72 -7.60 -17.87 35.19
CA ASP A 72 -7.46 -16.60 35.90
C ASP A 72 -6.71 -15.50 35.10
N ARG A 73 -6.28 -15.80 33.86
CA ARG A 73 -5.45 -14.92 33.01
C ARG A 73 -5.93 -14.88 31.55
N ARG A 74 -7.23 -14.71 31.35
CA ARG A 74 -7.84 -14.54 30.01
C ARG A 74 -7.25 -13.32 29.29
N GLY A 75 -6.87 -13.48 28.02
CA GLY A 75 -6.23 -12.46 27.18
C GLY A 75 -4.70 -12.39 27.32
N ALA A 76 -4.09 -13.18 28.22
CA ALA A 76 -2.65 -13.10 28.45
C ALA A 76 -1.83 -13.56 27.23
N ASN A 77 -2.25 -14.61 26.53
CA ASN A 77 -1.55 -15.11 25.36
C ASN A 77 -1.57 -14.12 24.19
N GLU A 78 -2.69 -13.41 23.98
CA GLU A 78 -2.79 -12.35 22.98
C GLU A 78 -1.77 -11.23 23.27
N ILE A 79 -1.79 -10.69 24.50
CA ILE A 79 -0.87 -9.62 24.92
C ILE A 79 0.59 -10.07 24.74
N ARG A 80 0.93 -11.28 25.19
CA ARG A 80 2.28 -11.83 25.08
C ARG A 80 2.69 -12.06 23.64
N TYR A 81 1.79 -12.53 22.79
CA TYR A 81 2.06 -12.72 21.37
C TYR A 81 2.37 -11.38 20.69
N VAL A 82 1.53 -10.36 20.87
CA VAL A 82 1.72 -9.04 20.28
C VAL A 82 3.02 -8.40 20.78
N ALA A 83 3.32 -8.50 22.08
CA ALA A 83 4.58 -8.03 22.65
C ALA A 83 5.79 -8.80 22.08
N GLY A 84 5.67 -10.11 21.93
CA GLY A 84 6.70 -10.98 21.35
C GLY A 84 6.98 -10.65 19.87
N LEU A 85 5.94 -10.39 19.08
CA LEU A 85 6.07 -9.98 17.69
C LEU A 85 6.78 -8.63 17.56
N ARG A 86 6.38 -7.63 18.36
CA ARG A 86 7.07 -6.31 18.38
C ARG A 86 8.52 -6.45 18.82
N ARG A 87 8.79 -7.30 19.81
CA ARG A 87 10.15 -7.65 20.24
C ARG A 87 10.94 -8.27 19.08
N LEU A 88 10.34 -9.20 18.32
CA LEU A 88 10.97 -9.84 17.17
C LEU A 88 11.39 -8.81 16.12
N TRP A 89 10.47 -7.94 15.67
CA TRP A 89 10.77 -6.91 14.69
C TRP A 89 11.87 -5.96 15.15
N ARG A 90 11.80 -5.49 16.39
CA ARG A 90 12.82 -4.60 16.97
C ARG A 90 14.19 -5.27 17.06
N SER A 91 14.25 -6.55 17.44
CA SER A 91 15.50 -7.30 17.52
C SER A 91 16.10 -7.53 16.15
N LEU A 92 15.29 -7.89 15.14
CA LEU A 92 15.75 -8.06 13.76
C LEU A 92 16.31 -6.76 13.19
N ARG A 93 15.60 -5.63 13.33
CA ARG A 93 16.10 -4.32 12.87
C ARG A 93 17.35 -3.85 13.63
N LYS A 94 17.49 -4.22 14.91
CA LYS A 94 18.71 -3.91 15.66
C LYS A 94 19.90 -4.70 15.13
N LYS A 95 19.71 -5.97 14.77
CA LYS A 95 20.75 -6.84 14.22
C LYS A 95 21.07 -6.51 12.76
N PHE A 96 20.05 -6.18 11.97
CA PHE A 96 20.12 -5.86 10.55
C PHE A 96 19.53 -4.45 10.31
N PRO A 97 20.31 -3.37 10.50
CA PRO A 97 19.80 -2.01 10.41
C PRO A 97 19.19 -1.62 9.06
N GLN A 98 19.61 -2.28 7.98
CA GLN A 98 19.11 -2.05 6.61
C GLN A 98 17.91 -2.92 6.24
N LEU A 99 17.52 -3.88 7.09
CA LEU A 99 16.42 -4.80 6.80
C LEU A 99 15.10 -4.03 6.76
N VAL A 100 14.40 -4.13 5.64
CA VAL A 100 13.01 -3.71 5.48
C VAL A 100 12.11 -4.87 5.89
N ILE A 101 11.22 -4.61 6.84
CA ILE A 101 10.21 -5.59 7.24
C ILE A 101 8.87 -5.22 6.58
N ASP A 102 8.37 -6.08 5.70
CA ASP A 102 7.04 -5.98 5.12
C ASP A 102 6.02 -6.69 6.02
N ASN A 103 5.06 -5.93 6.53
CA ASN A 103 4.02 -6.42 7.42
C ASN A 103 2.76 -6.81 6.61
N CYS A 104 2.45 -8.10 6.61
CA CYS A 104 1.24 -8.63 6.01
C CYS A 104 0.45 -9.49 7.02
N ALA A 105 -0.87 -9.48 6.91
CA ALA A 105 -1.75 -10.37 7.65
C ALA A 105 -3.01 -10.62 6.83
N SER A 106 -2.94 -11.57 5.88
CA SER A 106 -3.98 -11.75 4.85
C SER A 106 -4.37 -10.41 4.22
N GLY A 107 -3.37 -9.70 3.69
CA GLY A 107 -3.50 -8.28 3.38
C GLY A 107 -3.34 -7.40 4.63
N GLY A 108 -4.30 -6.49 4.81
CA GLY A 108 -4.26 -5.42 5.79
C GLY A 108 -4.88 -5.72 7.16
N ARG A 109 -4.93 -6.96 7.65
CA ARG A 109 -5.52 -7.23 8.98
C ARG A 109 -4.65 -6.77 10.16
N ARG A 110 -3.47 -6.21 9.87
CA ARG A 110 -2.51 -5.68 10.86
C ARG A 110 -1.96 -4.31 10.42
N LEU A 111 -2.86 -3.42 9.99
CA LEU A 111 -2.55 -2.02 9.69
C LEU A 111 -2.69 -1.17 10.97
N GLU A 112 -1.58 -0.92 11.66
CA GLU A 112 -1.59 -0.24 12.96
C GLU A 112 -0.32 0.61 13.17
N PHE A 113 -0.44 1.73 13.88
CA PHE A 113 0.59 2.77 13.97
C PHE A 113 1.87 2.34 14.69
N GLU A 114 1.78 1.48 15.71
CA GLU A 114 2.97 0.99 16.42
C GLU A 114 3.78 0.06 15.53
N ALA A 115 3.13 -0.77 14.69
CA ALA A 115 3.81 -1.62 13.71
C ALA A 115 4.59 -0.79 12.68
N LEU A 116 4.11 0.41 12.31
CA LEU A 116 4.80 1.30 11.37
C LEU A 116 6.18 1.76 11.86
N ARG A 117 6.45 1.70 13.16
CA ARG A 117 7.79 1.99 13.71
C ARG A 117 8.82 0.94 13.33
N TYR A 118 8.38 -0.26 12.98
CA TYR A 118 9.25 -1.41 12.74
C TYR A 118 9.09 -2.02 11.35
N SER A 119 7.98 -1.74 10.67
CA SER A 119 7.59 -2.42 9.43
C SER A 119 6.79 -1.49 8.53
N ILE A 120 6.63 -1.86 7.26
CA ILE A 120 5.81 -1.14 6.29
C ILE A 120 4.81 -2.14 5.72
N PRO A 121 3.50 -1.83 5.64
CA PRO A 121 2.52 -2.71 5.02
C PRO A 121 2.55 -2.54 3.51
N LEU A 122 3.41 -3.31 2.84
CA LEU A 122 3.52 -3.24 1.38
C LEU A 122 2.44 -4.05 0.66
N TRP A 123 1.66 -4.78 1.44
CA TRP A 123 0.53 -5.57 1.01
C TRP A 123 -0.70 -5.27 1.87
N ALA A 124 -1.24 -4.06 1.69
CA ALA A 124 -2.32 -3.55 2.54
C ALA A 124 -3.69 -4.21 2.29
N SER A 125 -3.84 -5.03 1.26
CA SER A 125 -5.05 -5.83 1.01
C SER A 125 -4.72 -7.06 0.14
N ASP A 126 -5.52 -8.12 0.28
CA ASP A 126 -5.56 -9.28 -0.63
C ASP A 126 -6.60 -9.10 -1.74
N MET A 127 -7.34 -7.98 -1.75
CA MET A 127 -8.51 -7.81 -2.61
C MET A 127 -8.18 -7.95 -4.12
N GLN A 128 -7.00 -7.53 -4.54
CA GLN A 128 -6.45 -7.69 -5.89
C GLN A 128 -6.03 -9.14 -6.22
N CYS A 129 -6.22 -10.09 -5.31
CA CYS A 129 -6.06 -11.52 -5.57
C CYS A 129 -7.39 -12.23 -5.84
N ALA A 130 -8.53 -11.56 -5.59
CA ALA A 130 -9.84 -12.14 -5.82
C ALA A 130 -10.16 -12.18 -7.33
N ASP A 131 -10.87 -13.23 -7.74
CA ASP A 131 -11.49 -13.27 -9.05
C ASP A 131 -12.55 -12.15 -9.15
N GLY A 132 -12.56 -11.44 -10.28
CA GLY A 132 -13.50 -10.33 -10.50
C GLY A 132 -13.14 -9.04 -9.76
N PHE A 133 -11.88 -8.86 -9.36
CA PHE A 133 -11.36 -7.61 -8.83
C PHE A 133 -11.76 -6.38 -9.67
N ASP A 134 -12.19 -5.34 -8.97
CA ASP A 134 -12.47 -4.02 -9.52
C ASP A 134 -11.45 -2.99 -8.96
N PRO A 135 -10.70 -2.28 -9.81
CA PRO A 135 -9.77 -1.23 -9.37
C PRO A 135 -10.43 -0.13 -8.52
N GLU A 136 -11.74 0.08 -8.62
CA GLU A 136 -12.48 1.01 -7.75
C GLU A 136 -12.38 0.66 -6.27
N TRP A 137 -12.30 -0.64 -5.95
CA TRP A 137 -12.17 -1.08 -4.57
C TRP A 137 -10.78 -0.75 -4.02
N GLN A 138 -9.75 -0.90 -4.84
CA GLN A 138 -8.38 -0.51 -4.48
C GLN A 138 -8.25 1.00 -4.35
N LEU A 139 -8.86 1.76 -5.27
CA LEU A 139 -8.92 3.21 -5.20
C LEU A 139 -9.57 3.70 -3.90
N THR A 140 -10.65 3.02 -3.47
CA THR A 140 -11.30 3.28 -2.16
C THR A 140 -10.34 3.05 -1.00
N HIS A 141 -9.52 1.98 -1.06
CA HIS A 141 -8.51 1.74 -0.03
C HIS A 141 -7.38 2.77 -0.06
N VAL A 142 -6.87 3.17 -1.22
CA VAL A 142 -5.84 4.21 -1.35
C VAL A 142 -6.34 5.53 -0.77
N ALA A 143 -7.53 5.96 -1.16
CA ALA A 143 -8.14 7.19 -0.63
C ALA A 143 -8.34 7.13 0.89
N GLY A 144 -8.89 6.01 1.40
CA GLY A 144 -9.12 5.82 2.83
C GLY A 144 -7.84 5.75 3.66
N LEU A 145 -6.86 4.94 3.23
CA LEU A 145 -5.62 4.75 3.99
C LEU A 145 -4.70 5.96 3.95
N SER A 146 -4.71 6.76 2.87
CA SER A 146 -3.89 7.99 2.77
C SER A 146 -4.19 9.01 3.87
N HIS A 147 -5.38 8.96 4.49
CA HIS A 147 -5.69 9.79 5.66
C HIS A 147 -4.94 9.40 6.95
N TYR A 148 -4.52 8.14 7.05
CA TYR A 148 -4.04 7.57 8.31
C TYR A 148 -2.60 7.08 8.21
N LEU A 149 -2.26 6.36 7.14
CA LEU A 149 -0.97 5.69 7.01
C LEU A 149 -0.06 6.48 6.06
N PRO A 150 1.12 6.92 6.51
CA PRO A 150 2.07 7.64 5.66
C PRO A 150 2.80 6.74 4.66
N ALA A 151 2.78 5.42 4.88
CA ALA A 151 3.43 4.44 4.03
C ALA A 151 2.62 3.14 3.98
N PHE A 152 2.23 2.76 2.77
CA PHE A 152 1.56 1.50 2.45
C PHE A 152 1.70 1.24 0.95
N SER A 153 1.43 0.01 0.52
CA SER A 153 1.36 -0.35 -0.89
C SER A 153 0.28 -1.40 -1.13
N PHE A 154 -0.14 -1.50 -2.39
CA PHE A 154 -1.01 -2.54 -2.92
C PHE A 154 -0.36 -3.21 -4.13
N GLY A 155 -0.85 -4.40 -4.46
CA GLY A 155 -0.52 -5.06 -5.71
C GLY A 155 -1.29 -4.45 -6.89
N VAL A 156 -0.64 -4.32 -8.04
CA VAL A 156 -1.33 -4.01 -9.30
C VAL A 156 -1.75 -5.32 -9.96
N GLN A 157 -3.04 -5.64 -9.95
CA GLN A 157 -3.54 -6.80 -10.68
C GLN A 157 -3.70 -6.48 -12.17
N ASN A 158 -2.60 -6.54 -12.93
CA ASN A 158 -2.62 -6.23 -14.35
C ASN A 158 -1.94 -7.31 -15.20
N GLN A 159 -2.43 -8.54 -15.09
CA GLN A 159 -1.86 -9.70 -15.77
C GLN A 159 -1.90 -9.60 -17.30
N ALA A 160 -2.86 -8.86 -17.87
CA ALA A 160 -2.95 -8.62 -19.31
C ALA A 160 -2.11 -7.42 -19.79
N GLY A 161 -1.70 -6.53 -18.88
CA GLY A 161 -1.06 -5.26 -19.21
C GLY A 161 -2.03 -4.25 -19.84
N GLY A 162 -1.57 -3.01 -20.04
CA GLY A 162 -2.32 -1.99 -20.79
C GLY A 162 -3.41 -1.26 -19.99
N ASP A 163 -3.79 -1.76 -18.81
CA ASP A 163 -4.82 -1.13 -17.98
C ASP A 163 -4.29 0.06 -17.15
N THR A 164 -4.19 1.23 -17.78
CA THR A 164 -3.73 2.49 -17.14
C THR A 164 -4.61 2.90 -15.96
N TYR A 165 -5.93 2.69 -16.04
CA TYR A 165 -6.86 3.03 -14.95
C TYR A 165 -6.49 2.29 -13.67
N ASN A 166 -6.35 0.98 -13.77
CA ASN A 166 -5.97 0.12 -12.66
C ASN A 166 -4.57 0.42 -12.13
N PHE A 167 -3.60 0.67 -13.02
CA PHE A 167 -2.25 1.02 -12.60
C PHE A 167 -2.22 2.30 -11.77
N ARG A 168 -2.92 3.36 -12.21
CA ARG A 168 -3.05 4.62 -11.45
C ARG A 168 -3.86 4.45 -10.17
N ALA A 169 -4.95 3.70 -10.20
CA ALA A 169 -5.74 3.39 -9.00
C ALA A 169 -4.95 2.65 -7.91
N SER A 170 -3.81 2.04 -8.31
CA SER A 170 -2.89 1.36 -7.43
C SER A 170 -1.72 2.21 -6.94
N MET A 171 -1.52 3.40 -7.51
CA MET A 171 -0.43 4.28 -7.10
C MET A 171 -0.65 4.77 -5.68
N GLY A 172 0.46 4.98 -4.97
CA GLY A 172 0.48 5.41 -3.58
C GLY A 172 1.92 5.52 -3.09
N PRO A 173 2.12 5.64 -1.76
CA PRO A 173 3.44 5.73 -1.15
C PRO A 173 4.37 4.57 -1.54
N GLY A 174 3.83 3.40 -1.84
CA GLY A 174 4.51 2.30 -2.53
C GLY A 174 3.66 1.70 -3.64
N LEU A 175 4.29 0.89 -4.49
CA LEU A 175 3.64 0.20 -5.60
C LEU A 175 4.25 -1.20 -5.79
N VAL A 176 3.43 -2.25 -5.74
CA VAL A 176 3.86 -3.63 -6.04
C VAL A 176 3.29 -4.04 -7.40
N VAL A 177 4.14 -4.19 -8.41
CA VAL A 177 3.69 -4.56 -9.76
C VAL A 177 3.82 -6.07 -9.97
N HIS A 178 2.69 -6.75 -10.19
CA HIS A 178 2.68 -8.17 -10.56
C HIS A 178 2.99 -8.34 -12.05
N TYR A 179 4.27 -8.27 -12.37
CA TYR A 179 4.72 -8.39 -13.76
C TYR A 179 4.73 -9.84 -14.25
N PHE A 180 5.15 -10.80 -13.41
CA PHE A 180 5.14 -12.23 -13.72
C PHE A 180 4.77 -13.07 -12.50
N MET A 181 3.80 -13.97 -12.66
CA MET A 181 3.60 -15.09 -11.74
C MET A 181 4.21 -16.35 -12.37
N TYR A 182 5.54 -16.51 -12.28
CA TYR A 182 6.24 -17.66 -12.87
C TYR A 182 5.68 -19.02 -12.42
N ALA A 183 5.10 -19.08 -11.23
CA ALA A 183 4.46 -20.29 -10.71
C ALA A 183 3.17 -20.69 -11.48
N CYS A 184 2.55 -19.75 -12.20
CA CYS A 184 1.22 -19.94 -12.79
C CYS A 184 1.14 -19.58 -14.28
N ARG A 185 2.08 -18.79 -14.83
CA ARG A 185 2.07 -18.39 -16.24
C ARG A 185 3.49 -18.16 -16.79
N PRO A 186 3.84 -18.73 -17.96
CA PRO A 186 5.11 -18.41 -18.61
C PRO A 186 5.12 -16.93 -19.06
N PRO A 187 6.30 -16.31 -19.20
CA PRO A 187 6.41 -14.97 -19.78
C PRO A 187 5.79 -14.94 -21.18
N ASP A 188 4.94 -13.93 -21.42
CA ASP A 188 4.32 -13.70 -22.73
C ASP A 188 5.06 -12.56 -23.45
N PRO A 189 5.78 -12.82 -24.55
CA PRO A 189 6.48 -11.78 -25.31
C PRO A 189 5.54 -10.71 -25.90
N ALA A 190 4.25 -11.02 -26.07
CA ALA A 190 3.24 -10.08 -26.56
C ALA A 190 2.72 -9.13 -25.46
N TRP A 191 3.12 -9.33 -24.21
CA TRP A 191 2.74 -8.46 -23.11
C TRP A 191 3.25 -7.03 -23.35
N PRO A 192 2.46 -5.97 -23.05
CA PRO A 192 2.78 -4.60 -23.45
C PRO A 192 3.89 -3.98 -22.58
N HIS A 193 5.15 -4.41 -22.79
CA HIS A 193 6.32 -3.98 -22.03
C HIS A 193 6.61 -2.48 -22.14
N ALA A 194 6.37 -1.88 -23.31
CA ALA A 194 6.54 -0.44 -23.52
C ALA A 194 5.58 0.38 -22.63
N TRP A 195 4.30 -0.04 -22.58
CA TRP A 195 3.31 0.57 -21.70
C TRP A 195 3.76 0.53 -20.24
N LEU A 196 4.28 -0.60 -19.75
CA LEU A 196 4.74 -0.68 -18.35
C LEU A 196 5.93 0.23 -18.08
N LYS A 197 6.89 0.32 -19.00
CA LYS A 197 8.03 1.24 -18.86
C LYS A 197 7.56 2.68 -18.72
N GLU A 198 6.59 3.10 -19.52
CA GLU A 198 5.98 4.42 -19.43
C GLU A 198 5.27 4.62 -18.08
N ARG A 199 4.43 3.67 -17.65
CA ARG A 199 3.71 3.77 -16.38
C ARG A 199 4.63 3.75 -15.16
N LEU A 200 5.73 3.02 -15.21
CA LEU A 200 6.78 3.04 -14.17
C LEU A 200 7.51 4.38 -14.16
N ALA A 201 7.86 4.94 -15.32
CA ALA A 201 8.48 6.27 -15.39
C ALA A 201 7.55 7.37 -14.85
N GLU A 202 6.26 7.27 -15.15
CA GLU A 202 5.20 8.11 -14.59
C GLU A 202 5.13 7.98 -13.06
N TYR A 203 5.05 6.76 -12.53
CA TYR A 203 5.07 6.52 -11.07
C TYR A 203 6.33 7.11 -10.43
N LEU A 204 7.51 6.89 -11.01
CA LEU A 204 8.78 7.40 -10.47
C LEU A 204 8.82 8.94 -10.39
N ARG A 205 8.12 9.64 -11.29
CA ARG A 205 7.98 11.10 -11.26
C ARG A 205 6.99 11.56 -10.17
N ALA A 206 5.96 10.77 -9.90
CA ALA A 206 4.93 11.05 -8.89
C ALA A 206 5.31 10.59 -7.47
N LYS A 207 6.20 9.59 -7.33
CA LYS A 207 6.39 8.81 -6.09
C LYS A 207 6.63 9.66 -4.84
N GLU A 208 7.38 10.75 -4.98
CA GLU A 208 7.79 11.60 -3.86
C GLU A 208 6.64 12.51 -3.38
N CYS A 209 5.62 12.72 -4.21
CA CYS A 209 4.42 13.46 -3.84
C CYS A 209 3.54 12.65 -2.87
N PHE A 210 3.47 11.32 -3.00
CA PHE A 210 2.66 10.47 -2.12
C PHE A 210 3.10 10.49 -0.64
N SER A 211 4.31 10.98 -0.34
CA SER A 211 4.77 11.22 1.04
C SER A 211 4.44 12.62 1.56
N GLY A 212 3.66 13.40 0.83
CA GLY A 212 3.30 14.78 1.14
C GLY A 212 1.94 14.92 1.82
N ASP A 213 1.46 16.16 1.84
CA ASP A 213 0.15 16.53 2.36
C ASP A 213 -0.95 15.94 1.45
N TYR A 214 -1.80 15.09 2.04
CA TYR A 214 -2.90 14.46 1.33
C TYR A 214 -4.20 15.25 1.49
N TYR A 215 -4.84 15.58 0.37
CA TYR A 215 -6.17 16.15 0.32
C TYR A 215 -7.09 15.24 -0.50
N CYS A 216 -8.05 14.62 0.19
CA CYS A 216 -9.21 14.00 -0.44
C CYS A 216 -10.16 15.12 -0.91
N LEU A 217 -10.10 15.49 -2.19
CA LEU A 217 -10.89 16.61 -2.76
C LEU A 217 -12.33 16.18 -3.05
N ASP A 218 -12.48 14.96 -3.55
CA ASP A 218 -13.75 14.26 -3.69
C ASP A 218 -13.44 12.76 -3.68
N ALA A 219 -14.10 11.96 -2.84
CA ALA A 219 -13.93 10.51 -2.87
C ALA A 219 -15.17 9.82 -2.31
N PHE A 220 -15.16 8.49 -2.39
CA PHE A 220 -16.18 7.60 -1.80
C PHE A 220 -17.53 7.58 -2.51
N HIS A 221 -17.59 8.02 -3.77
CA HIS A 221 -18.83 7.98 -4.55
C HIS A 221 -18.97 6.64 -5.28
N ALA A 222 -19.49 5.61 -4.62
CA ALA A 222 -20.06 4.47 -5.33
C ALA A 222 -21.46 4.88 -5.87
N GLY A 223 -21.53 5.49 -7.05
CA GLY A 223 -22.83 5.96 -7.55
C GLY A 223 -22.85 6.75 -8.85
N ILE A 224 -24.00 7.38 -9.10
CA ILE A 224 -24.21 8.32 -10.20
C ILE A 224 -23.34 9.55 -9.95
N GLY A 225 -22.37 9.80 -10.83
CA GLY A 225 -21.44 10.93 -10.72
C GLY A 225 -20.11 10.62 -10.02
N ALA A 226 -19.79 9.33 -9.81
CA ALA A 226 -18.55 8.86 -9.22
C ALA A 226 -17.28 9.47 -9.85
N TRP A 227 -16.71 10.47 -9.19
CA TRP A 227 -15.34 10.88 -9.37
C TRP A 227 -14.57 10.64 -8.07
N THR A 228 -13.33 10.21 -8.20
CA THR A 228 -12.37 10.21 -7.10
C THR A 228 -11.24 11.14 -7.47
N LEU A 229 -11.05 12.17 -6.66
CA LEU A 229 -10.13 13.28 -6.83
C LEU A 229 -9.23 13.35 -5.58
N MET A 230 -7.96 13.03 -5.78
CA MET A 230 -6.97 12.98 -4.71
C MET A 230 -5.81 13.90 -5.05
N GLN A 231 -5.48 14.79 -4.14
CA GLN A 231 -4.31 15.65 -4.27
C GLN A 231 -3.25 15.23 -3.26
N PHE A 232 -2.01 15.18 -3.71
CA PHE A 232 -0.83 15.02 -2.86
C PHE A 232 0.12 16.19 -3.12
N ASP A 233 0.39 17.00 -2.09
CA ASP A 233 1.22 18.21 -2.19
C ASP A 233 2.52 18.06 -1.39
N ARG A 234 3.62 18.56 -1.95
CA ARG A 234 4.92 18.69 -1.27
C ARG A 234 5.32 20.16 -1.28
N PRO A 235 4.78 20.99 -0.36
CA PRO A 235 5.12 22.41 -0.27
C PRO A 235 6.63 22.64 -0.10
N ASP A 236 7.31 21.74 0.59
CA ASP A 236 8.76 21.74 0.82
C ASP A 236 9.57 21.56 -0.47
N LEU A 237 9.04 20.80 -1.44
CA LEU A 237 9.62 20.61 -2.76
C LEU A 237 8.99 21.52 -3.83
N GLY A 238 7.98 22.31 -3.46
CA GLY A 238 7.21 23.14 -4.37
C GLY A 238 6.57 22.34 -5.51
N ARG A 239 6.08 21.14 -5.27
CA ARG A 239 5.42 20.32 -6.31
C ARG A 239 4.34 19.44 -5.73
N GLY A 240 3.43 18.98 -6.56
CA GLY A 240 2.47 17.96 -6.18
C GLY A 240 1.78 17.35 -7.38
N ILE A 241 0.83 16.47 -7.08
CA ILE A 241 0.00 15.78 -8.06
C ILE A 241 -1.48 15.89 -7.69
N LEU A 242 -2.31 15.81 -8.72
CA LEU A 242 -3.74 15.55 -8.64
C LEU A 242 -4.04 14.28 -9.44
N GLU A 243 -4.55 13.27 -8.77
CA GLU A 243 -5.10 12.08 -9.38
C GLU A 243 -6.61 12.23 -9.52
N ALA A 244 -7.12 12.01 -10.73
CA ALA A 244 -8.53 12.09 -11.02
C ALA A 244 -9.01 10.83 -11.72
N PHE A 245 -10.07 10.23 -11.19
CA PHE A 245 -10.64 8.99 -11.70
C PHE A 245 -12.12 9.21 -11.98
N ARG A 246 -12.55 8.89 -13.21
CA ARG A 246 -13.96 8.83 -13.58
C ARG A 246 -14.41 7.37 -13.56
N GLY A 247 -15.29 7.05 -12.63
CA GLY A 247 -15.82 5.70 -12.49
C GLY A 247 -16.81 5.29 -13.59
N GLU A 248 -17.04 3.99 -13.74
CA GLU A 248 -17.89 3.37 -14.77
C GLU A 248 -19.35 3.90 -14.76
N ARG A 249 -19.83 4.30 -13.57
CA ARG A 249 -21.22 4.75 -13.36
C ARG A 249 -21.41 6.27 -13.50
N SER A 250 -20.34 7.02 -13.77
CA SER A 250 -20.42 8.48 -13.86
C SER A 250 -21.00 8.95 -15.19
N PHE A 251 -22.09 9.74 -15.15
CA PHE A 251 -22.63 10.44 -16.32
C PHE A 251 -21.85 11.73 -16.63
N TYR A 252 -21.20 12.34 -15.65
CA TYR A 252 -20.42 13.55 -15.82
C TYR A 252 -19.06 13.23 -16.42
N ARG A 253 -18.76 13.87 -17.55
CA ARG A 253 -17.51 13.71 -18.31
C ARG A 253 -16.43 14.68 -17.89
N SER A 254 -16.77 15.69 -17.11
CA SER A 254 -15.84 16.70 -16.64
C SER A 254 -16.05 16.98 -15.16
N ALA A 255 -14.98 17.45 -14.52
CA ALA A 255 -14.99 17.90 -13.12
C ALA A 255 -14.17 19.18 -13.00
N ASP A 256 -14.72 20.18 -12.30
CA ASP A 256 -13.98 21.38 -11.92
C ASP A 256 -13.35 21.14 -10.54
N VAL A 257 -12.03 21.10 -10.50
CA VAL A 257 -11.27 20.67 -9.33
C VAL A 257 -10.50 21.83 -8.74
N ARG A 258 -10.83 22.21 -7.51
CA ARG A 258 -10.09 23.22 -6.74
C ARG A 258 -8.99 22.56 -5.92
N LEU A 259 -7.75 22.97 -6.16
CA LEU A 259 -6.60 22.50 -5.39
C LEU A 259 -6.64 23.09 -3.97
N ARG A 260 -5.82 22.55 -3.07
CA ARG A 260 -5.67 23.00 -1.68
C ARG A 260 -4.19 23.10 -1.31
N GLY A 261 -3.88 23.81 -0.22
CA GLY A 261 -2.52 23.81 0.35
C GLY A 261 -1.46 24.62 -0.40
N LEU A 262 -1.80 25.21 -1.55
CA LEU A 262 -0.84 25.99 -2.35
C LEU A 262 -0.55 27.36 -1.74
N GLU A 263 0.65 27.89 -1.98
CA GLU A 263 1.02 29.26 -1.63
C GLU A 263 0.28 30.25 -2.56
N PRO A 264 -0.63 31.11 -2.04
CA PRO A 264 -1.49 31.95 -2.87
C PRO A 264 -0.75 32.82 -3.90
N ALA A 265 0.39 33.40 -3.53
CA ALA A 265 1.13 34.34 -4.36
C ALA A 265 2.14 33.67 -5.31
N ALA A 266 2.41 32.37 -5.13
CA ALA A 266 3.38 31.65 -5.95
C ALA A 266 2.77 31.24 -7.30
N GLU A 267 3.61 31.21 -8.35
CA GLU A 267 3.22 30.69 -9.66
C GLU A 267 3.55 29.20 -9.79
N TYR A 268 2.58 28.43 -10.28
CA TYR A 268 2.71 27.00 -10.53
C TYR A 268 2.53 26.69 -12.01
N CYS A 269 3.47 25.93 -12.58
CA CYS A 269 3.32 25.28 -13.87
C CYS A 269 2.50 24.00 -13.67
N VAL A 270 1.42 23.85 -14.43
CA VAL A 270 0.49 22.72 -14.37
C VAL A 270 0.53 21.98 -15.71
N GLU A 271 0.64 20.66 -15.66
CA GLU A 271 0.69 19.79 -16.84
C GLU A 271 -0.08 18.49 -16.60
N ASP A 272 -0.71 17.95 -17.65
CA ASP A 272 -1.35 16.64 -17.62
C ASP A 272 -0.42 15.56 -18.17
N ALA A 273 -0.31 14.43 -17.47
CA ALA A 273 0.57 13.33 -17.86
C ALA A 273 0.25 12.73 -19.24
N ASP A 274 -1.00 12.84 -19.68
CA ASP A 274 -1.48 12.32 -20.95
C ASP A 274 -1.70 13.41 -22.01
N GLY A 275 -1.35 14.67 -21.72
CA GLY A 275 -1.60 15.80 -22.62
C GLY A 275 -3.08 16.14 -22.80
N GLY A 276 -3.91 15.90 -21.78
CA GLY A 276 -5.34 16.22 -21.81
C GLY A 276 -5.67 17.71 -21.94
N PHE A 277 -4.71 18.59 -21.64
CA PHE A 277 -4.75 20.03 -21.88
C PHE A 277 -3.32 20.56 -22.09
N GLU A 278 -3.20 21.71 -22.76
CA GLU A 278 -1.91 22.40 -22.92
C GLU A 278 -1.38 22.87 -21.55
N PRO A 279 -0.09 22.64 -21.23
CA PRO A 279 0.50 23.11 -19.99
C PRO A 279 0.33 24.63 -19.82
N PHE A 280 0.01 25.06 -18.60
CA PHE A 280 -0.22 26.47 -18.29
C PHE A 280 0.41 26.86 -16.96
N THR A 281 0.51 28.17 -16.71
CA THR A 281 0.92 28.71 -15.41
C THR A 281 -0.25 29.46 -14.78
N ALA A 282 -0.47 29.26 -13.49
CA ALA A 282 -1.44 30.03 -12.71
C ALA A 282 -0.89 30.32 -11.31
N ALA A 283 -1.40 31.38 -10.67
CA ALA A 283 -1.11 31.64 -9.27
C ALA A 283 -1.77 30.57 -8.39
N GLY A 284 -1.15 30.22 -7.26
CA GLY A 284 -1.70 29.26 -6.30
C GLY A 284 -3.11 29.64 -5.86
N LYS A 285 -3.38 30.94 -5.67
CA LYS A 285 -4.73 31.45 -5.38
C LYS A 285 -5.75 31.07 -6.44
N GLN A 286 -5.43 31.25 -7.73
CA GLN A 286 -6.33 30.92 -8.84
C GLN A 286 -6.60 29.42 -8.89
N LEU A 287 -5.59 28.58 -8.69
CA LEU A 287 -5.74 27.12 -8.66
C LEU A 287 -6.62 26.64 -7.48
N MET A 288 -6.67 27.38 -6.38
CA MET A 288 -7.51 27.07 -5.21
C MET A 288 -8.93 27.66 -5.30
N GLU A 289 -9.12 28.80 -5.97
CA GLU A 289 -10.41 29.49 -6.08
C GLU A 289 -11.17 29.11 -7.37
N ASP A 290 -10.50 29.20 -8.52
CA ASP A 290 -11.08 28.92 -9.84
C ASP A 290 -10.97 27.43 -10.18
N GLY A 291 -9.85 26.80 -9.81
CA GLY A 291 -9.61 25.38 -10.03
C GLY A 291 -9.11 25.02 -11.43
N ILE A 292 -9.17 23.73 -11.75
CA ILE A 292 -8.78 23.13 -13.03
C ILE A 292 -9.96 22.31 -13.54
N THR A 293 -10.41 22.57 -14.77
CA THR A 293 -11.41 21.72 -15.43
C THR A 293 -10.75 20.50 -16.06
N LEU A 294 -11.09 19.32 -15.57
CA LEU A 294 -10.64 18.05 -16.13
C LEU A 294 -11.73 17.46 -17.02
N SER A 295 -11.33 16.89 -18.17
CA SER A 295 -12.23 16.19 -19.11
C SER A 295 -11.78 14.75 -19.31
N LEU A 296 -12.68 13.82 -19.00
CA LEU A 296 -12.57 12.38 -19.15
C LEU A 296 -13.81 11.86 -19.90
N PRO A 297 -13.81 11.87 -21.25
CA PRO A 297 -14.98 11.51 -22.06
C PRO A 297 -15.33 10.02 -21.97
N GLU A 298 -14.32 9.18 -21.75
CA GLU A 298 -14.49 7.73 -21.57
C GLU A 298 -14.78 7.40 -20.10
N LYS A 299 -15.63 6.39 -19.89
CA LYS A 299 -15.84 5.82 -18.56
C LYS A 299 -14.61 5.00 -18.16
N ARG A 300 -14.43 4.76 -16.85
CA ARG A 300 -13.31 3.98 -16.31
C ARG A 300 -11.97 4.51 -16.84
N SER A 301 -11.80 5.82 -16.71
CA SER A 301 -10.63 6.54 -17.20
C SER A 301 -10.07 7.43 -16.09
N SER A 302 -8.80 7.78 -16.20
CA SER A 302 -8.09 8.55 -15.18
C SER A 302 -7.17 9.58 -15.79
N ARG A 303 -6.83 10.60 -15.01
CA ARG A 303 -5.84 11.64 -15.30
C ARG A 303 -4.88 11.77 -14.13
N LEU A 304 -3.62 12.05 -14.44
CA LEU A 304 -2.61 12.42 -13.46
C LEU A 304 -2.08 13.79 -13.85
N VAL A 305 -2.40 14.80 -13.05
CA VAL A 305 -1.96 16.18 -13.26
C VAL A 305 -0.81 16.47 -12.32
N PHE A 306 0.27 17.01 -12.86
CA PHE A 306 1.41 17.49 -12.09
C PHE A 306 1.35 19.01 -11.97
N TYR A 307 1.73 19.53 -10.81
CA TYR A 307 1.98 20.95 -10.64
C TYR A 307 3.33 21.19 -9.95
N ARG A 308 4.04 22.24 -10.36
CA ARG A 308 5.34 22.64 -9.80
C ARG A 308 5.46 24.15 -9.71
N ARG A 309 5.91 24.63 -8.56
CA ARG A 309 6.22 26.04 -8.30
C ARG A 309 7.43 26.46 -9.13
N LYS A 310 7.33 27.57 -9.87
CA LYS A 310 8.35 28.02 -10.83
C LYS A 310 9.73 28.30 -10.23
N ASP A 311 9.79 28.68 -8.97
CA ASP A 311 11.01 29.01 -8.25
C ASP A 311 11.62 27.82 -7.50
N ALA A 312 10.99 26.65 -7.53
CA ALA A 312 11.47 25.45 -6.84
C ALA A 312 12.82 24.96 -7.38
N ASP A 313 13.07 25.11 -8.69
CA ASP A 313 14.31 24.68 -9.34
C ASP A 313 15.48 25.69 -9.17
N ARG A 314 15.28 26.79 -8.42
CA ARG A 314 16.30 27.83 -8.18
C ARG A 314 17.04 27.68 -6.85
N ARG A 315 16.85 26.58 -6.12
CA ARG A 315 17.52 26.30 -4.84
C ARG A 315 18.42 25.09 -4.91
#